data_AF-A0A7S2PL96-F1
#
_entry.id   AF-A0A7S2PL96-F1
#
_cell.length_a   1.000
_cell.length_b   1.000
_cell.length_c   1.000
_cell.angle_alpha   90.00
_cell.angle_beta   90.00
_cell.angle_gamma   90.00
#
_symmetry.space_group_name_H-M   'P 1'
#
loop_
_entity.id
_entity.type
_entity.pdbx_description
1 polymer ?
#
loop_
_entity_poly.entity_id
_entity_poly.type
_entity_poly.pdbx_seq_one_letter_code
_entity_poly.pdbx_strand_id
1 'polypeptide(L)'
;MEAGRPVVPVGTTAVRTLESLYWLAVQLEEGASGGSGAGGASAGDGTLELGQWDAYQMQRELGDTGGGLIQPAEALRRLCARASRRGETEVRGTTRLCIAPGYRFKLCDGLITNFHQPDSTLLLLVGALVGPERMREAYRHAVEQRYRFLSYGDSCLFFNAGSRLES
;
A
#
# COMPACT_ATOMS: atom_id res chain seq x y z
N MET A 1 -5.21 -13.26 -7.31
CA MET A 1 -4.95 -12.24 -8.33
C MET A 1 -4.48 -12.95 -9.57
N GLU A 2 -5.24 -12.86 -10.65
CA GLU A 2 -4.85 -13.41 -11.95
C GLU A 2 -3.64 -12.62 -12.47
N ALA A 3 -2.62 -13.33 -12.96
CA ALA A 3 -1.38 -12.68 -13.38
C ALA A 3 -1.66 -11.65 -14.48
N GLY A 4 -1.17 -10.42 -14.28
CA GLY A 4 -1.27 -9.35 -15.27
C GLY A 4 -2.53 -8.49 -15.23
N ARG A 5 -3.54 -8.81 -14.40
CA ARG A 5 -4.72 -7.93 -14.28
C ARG A 5 -4.47 -6.76 -13.32
N PRO A 6 -4.88 -5.54 -13.69
CA PRO A 6 -4.70 -4.37 -12.83
C PRO A 6 -5.55 -4.46 -11.57
N VAL A 7 -5.03 -3.95 -10.45
CA VAL A 7 -5.74 -3.85 -9.17
C VAL A 7 -6.05 -2.40 -8.86
N VAL A 8 -7.34 -2.05 -8.88
CA VAL A 8 -7.83 -0.70 -8.58
C VAL A 8 -8.73 -0.76 -7.34
N PRO A 9 -8.18 -0.58 -6.13
CA PRO A 9 -8.97 -0.51 -4.91
C PRO A 9 -9.94 0.68 -4.90
N VAL A 10 -11.07 0.47 -4.23
CA VAL A 10 -12.06 1.52 -3.92
C VAL A 10 -11.83 1.99 -2.48
N GLY A 11 -11.34 3.21 -2.34
CA GLY A 11 -11.05 3.86 -1.07
C GLY A 11 -9.59 3.72 -0.61
N THR A 12 -9.10 4.76 0.08
CA THR A 12 -7.73 4.85 0.60
C THR A 12 -7.42 3.82 1.68
N THR A 13 -8.43 3.39 2.44
CA THR A 13 -8.27 2.28 3.41
C THR A 13 -7.97 0.96 2.69
N ALA A 14 -8.65 0.66 1.57
CA ALA A 14 -8.37 -0.54 0.80
C ALA A 14 -6.94 -0.52 0.21
N VAL A 15 -6.46 0.63 -0.26
CA VAL A 15 -5.06 0.80 -0.68
C VAL A 15 -4.10 0.45 0.45
N ARG A 16 -4.28 1.06 1.63
CA ARG A 16 -3.41 0.80 2.79
C ARG A 16 -3.44 -0.66 3.18
N THR A 17 -4.61 -1.30 3.20
CA THR A 17 -4.74 -2.72 3.51
C THR A 17 -3.98 -3.57 2.50
N LEU A 18 -4.19 -3.38 1.20
CA LEU A 18 -3.52 -4.15 0.15
C LEU A 18 -2.00 -3.98 0.24
N GLU A 19 -1.50 -2.74 0.22
CA GLU A 19 -0.07 -2.48 0.30
C GLU A 19 0.55 -3.02 1.60
N SER A 20 -0.19 -3.01 2.72
CA SER A 20 0.28 -3.61 3.97
C SER A 20 0.45 -5.12 3.88
N LEU A 21 -0.42 -5.84 3.15
CA LEU A 21 -0.25 -7.27 2.95
C LEU A 21 1.08 -7.60 2.28
N TYR A 22 1.51 -6.80 1.31
CA TYR A 22 2.82 -6.99 0.69
C TYR A 22 3.95 -6.87 1.73
N TRP A 23 3.94 -5.80 2.52
CA TRP A 23 5.02 -5.54 3.49
C TRP A 23 5.02 -6.50 4.67
N LEU A 24 3.85 -6.95 5.13
CA LEU A 24 3.75 -8.03 6.12
C LEU A 24 4.36 -9.34 5.61
N ALA A 25 4.26 -9.62 4.31
CA ALA A 25 4.90 -10.79 3.71
C ALA A 25 6.44 -10.65 3.67
N VAL A 26 6.95 -9.44 3.44
CA VAL A 26 8.39 -9.13 3.47
C VAL A 26 8.94 -9.30 4.89
N GLN A 27 8.24 -8.77 5.89
CA GLN A 27 8.61 -8.89 7.31
C GLN A 27 8.70 -10.35 7.80
N LEU A 28 7.84 -11.24 7.27
CA LEU A 28 7.91 -12.68 7.57
C LEU A 28 9.20 -13.35 7.07
N GLU A 29 9.85 -12.82 6.04
CA GLU A 29 11.11 -13.35 5.49
C GLU A 29 12.32 -12.98 6.36
N GLU A 30 12.35 -11.74 6.86
CA GLU A 30 13.42 -11.28 7.75
C GLU A 30 13.39 -12.01 9.09
N GLY A 31 12.20 -12.19 9.67
CA GLY A 31 12.03 -12.93 10.92
C GLY A 31 12.37 -14.43 10.82
N ALA A 32 12.21 -15.03 9.64
CA ALA A 32 12.61 -16.42 9.39
C ALA A 32 14.14 -16.57 9.18
N SER A 33 14.82 -15.49 8.81
CA SER A 33 16.26 -15.46 8.51
C SER A 33 17.14 -15.14 9.72
N GLY A 34 16.56 -15.04 10.93
CA GLY A 34 17.29 -14.85 12.18
C GLY A 34 17.81 -13.42 12.43
N GLY A 35 17.40 -12.44 11.62
CA GLY A 35 17.76 -11.03 11.80
C GLY A 35 16.80 -10.33 12.75
N SER A 36 17.32 -9.65 13.79
CA SER A 36 16.57 -8.72 14.64
C SER A 36 16.36 -7.37 13.95
N GLY A 37 15.82 -7.41 12.72
CA GLY A 37 15.59 -6.24 11.86
C GLY A 37 14.38 -5.41 12.32
N ALA A 38 14.48 -4.10 12.16
CA ALA A 38 13.52 -3.13 12.64
C ALA A 38 12.24 -3.12 11.79
N GLY A 39 11.21 -3.87 12.20
CA GLY A 39 9.89 -3.74 11.58
C GLY A 39 8.86 -4.65 12.24
N GLY A 40 7.92 -4.06 12.98
CA GLY A 40 6.77 -4.69 13.62
C GLY A 40 7.06 -5.84 14.61
N ALA A 41 6.84 -5.60 15.90
CA ALA A 41 6.76 -6.68 16.87
C ALA A 41 5.60 -7.62 16.48
N SER A 42 5.88 -8.90 16.22
CA SER A 42 4.84 -9.90 16.42
C SER A 42 4.44 -9.77 17.89
N ALA A 43 3.21 -9.35 18.16
CA ALA A 43 2.64 -9.61 19.48
C ALA A 43 2.83 -11.11 19.74
N GLY A 44 3.14 -11.50 20.98
CA GLY A 44 3.52 -12.88 21.32
C GLY A 44 2.48 -13.96 20.95
N ASP A 45 1.31 -13.58 20.44
CA ASP A 45 0.25 -14.46 19.92
C ASP A 45 0.39 -14.79 18.40
N GLY A 46 1.33 -14.15 17.69
CA GLY A 46 1.51 -14.30 16.25
C GLY A 46 0.70 -13.34 15.38
N THR A 47 0.11 -12.29 15.97
CA THR A 47 -0.56 -11.21 15.25
C THR A 47 0.43 -10.39 14.42
N LEU A 48 0.07 -10.15 13.15
CA LEU A 48 0.85 -9.32 12.23
C LEU A 48 0.60 -7.84 12.52
N GLU A 49 1.65 -7.06 12.74
CA GLU A 49 1.57 -5.61 12.90
C GLU A 49 2.56 -4.92 11.96
N LEU A 50 2.06 -3.94 11.21
CA LEU A 50 2.86 -3.07 10.35
C LEU A 50 2.83 -1.64 10.90
N GLY A 51 4.00 -1.14 11.30
CA GLY A 51 4.17 0.23 11.76
C GLY A 51 4.06 1.27 10.64
N GLN A 52 4.15 2.53 11.03
CA GLN A 52 3.89 3.66 10.13
C GLN A 52 4.93 3.78 9.01
N TRP A 53 6.20 3.48 9.32
CA TRP A 53 7.35 3.71 8.45
C TRP A 53 8.12 2.43 8.10
N ASP A 54 7.66 1.28 8.58
CA ASP A 54 8.30 -0.03 8.43
C ASP A 54 8.52 -0.38 6.95
N ALA A 55 7.54 -0.08 6.08
CA ALA A 55 7.67 -0.25 4.64
C ALA A 55 8.87 0.50 4.03
N TYR A 56 9.16 1.70 4.54
CA TYR A 56 10.30 2.49 4.08
C TYR A 56 11.62 1.98 4.65
N GLN A 57 11.62 1.46 5.89
CA GLN A 57 12.79 0.84 6.51
C GLN A 57 13.18 -0.42 5.74
N MET A 58 12.25 -1.37 5.59
CA MET A 58 12.46 -2.60 4.82
C MET A 58 12.89 -2.31 3.38
N GLN A 59 12.30 -1.31 2.71
CA GLN A 59 12.71 -0.97 1.35
C GLN A 59 14.17 -0.47 1.28
N ARG A 60 14.64 0.27 2.29
CA ARG A 60 16.04 0.73 2.35
C ARG A 60 16.98 -0.43 2.65
N GLU A 61 16.65 -1.25 3.64
CA GLU A 61 17.47 -2.40 4.04
C GLU A 61 17.67 -3.41 2.90
N LEU A 62 16.61 -3.70 2.14
CA LEU A 62 16.71 -4.51 0.91
C LEU A 62 17.60 -3.85 -0.15
N GLY A 63 17.48 -2.53 -0.33
CA GLY A 63 18.33 -1.78 -1.25
C GLY A 63 19.81 -1.82 -0.87
N ASP A 64 20.12 -1.66 0.42
CA ASP A 64 21.49 -1.61 0.94
C ASP A 64 22.17 -2.99 0.94
N THR A 65 21.40 -4.05 1.17
CA THR A 65 21.91 -5.45 1.17
C THR A 65 21.97 -6.07 -0.22
N GLY A 66 21.53 -5.35 -1.26
CA GLY A 66 21.38 -5.89 -2.62
C GLY A 66 20.25 -6.91 -2.75
N GLY A 67 19.40 -7.02 -1.73
CA GLY A 67 18.19 -7.85 -1.73
C GLY A 67 17.15 -7.32 -2.70
N GLY A 68 16.57 -8.22 -3.50
CA GLY A 68 15.48 -7.88 -4.42
C GLY A 68 14.13 -7.81 -3.71
N LEU A 69 13.25 -6.91 -4.16
CA LEU A 69 11.84 -6.96 -3.81
C LEU A 69 11.22 -8.25 -4.37
N ILE A 70 10.49 -8.98 -3.53
CA ILE A 70 9.76 -10.18 -3.96
C ILE A 70 8.59 -9.81 -4.89
N GLN A 71 8.21 -10.75 -5.75
CA GLN A 71 7.07 -10.54 -6.65
C GLN A 71 5.77 -10.43 -5.84
N PRO A 72 4.83 -9.52 -6.19
CA PRO A 72 3.59 -9.35 -5.43
C PRO A 72 2.76 -10.63 -5.27
N ALA A 73 2.72 -11.48 -6.31
CA ALA A 73 2.04 -12.77 -6.23
C ALA A 73 2.70 -13.71 -5.20
N GLU A 74 4.02 -13.68 -5.09
CA GLU A 74 4.77 -14.48 -4.12
C GLU A 74 4.57 -13.98 -2.69
N ALA A 75 4.56 -12.66 -2.48
CA ALA A 75 4.21 -12.04 -1.20
C ALA A 75 2.85 -12.56 -0.67
N LEU A 76 1.82 -12.54 -1.52
CA LEU A 76 0.49 -13.03 -1.13
C LEU A 76 0.46 -14.53 -0.86
N ARG A 77 1.14 -15.35 -1.68
CA ARG A 77 1.25 -16.80 -1.44
C ARG A 77 1.89 -17.11 -0.09
N ARG A 78 2.92 -16.36 0.30
CA ARG A 78 3.59 -16.53 1.59
C ARG A 78 2.66 -16.26 2.77
N LEU A 79 1.84 -15.22 2.70
CA LEU A 79 0.80 -14.95 3.71
C LEU A 79 -0.23 -16.08 3.78
N CYS A 80 -0.73 -16.55 2.63
CA CYS A 80 -1.65 -17.69 2.59
C CYS A 80 -1.03 -18.97 3.17
N ALA A 81 0.25 -19.24 2.87
CA ALA A 81 0.97 -20.39 3.39
C ALA A 81 1.18 -20.30 4.91
N ARG A 82 1.45 -19.10 5.43
CA ARG A 82 1.55 -18.84 6.88
C ARG A 82 0.23 -19.14 7.59
N ALA A 83 -0.90 -18.65 7.08
CA ALA A 83 -2.23 -18.93 7.63
C ALA A 83 -2.55 -20.44 7.58
N SER A 84 -2.29 -21.07 6.43
CA SER A 84 -2.53 -22.52 6.25
C SER A 84 -1.73 -23.37 7.25
N ARG A 85 -0.46 -23.03 7.52
CA ARG A 85 0.37 -23.71 8.54
C ARG A 85 -0.17 -23.58 9.97
N ARG A 86 -0.99 -22.55 10.24
CA ARG A 86 -1.64 -22.32 11.53
C ARG A 86 -3.06 -22.88 11.59
N GLY A 87 -3.55 -23.50 10.51
CA GLY A 87 -4.95 -23.92 10.40
C GLY A 87 -5.93 -22.75 10.29
N GLU A 88 -5.46 -21.56 9.90
CA GLU A 88 -6.26 -20.34 9.76
C GLU A 88 -6.76 -20.20 8.31
N THR A 89 -8.02 -19.79 8.15
CA THR A 89 -8.63 -19.50 6.83
C THR A 89 -8.48 -18.04 6.42
N GLU A 90 -7.95 -17.19 7.30
CA GLU A 90 -7.86 -15.75 7.12
C GLU A 90 -6.51 -15.24 7.60
N VAL A 91 -6.02 -14.16 6.97
CA VAL A 91 -4.84 -13.42 7.45
C VAL A 91 -5.34 -12.19 8.19
N ARG A 92 -4.94 -12.05 9.45
CA ARG A 92 -5.32 -10.93 10.32
C ARG A 92 -4.10 -10.15 10.76
N GLY A 93 -4.26 -8.84 10.87
CA GLY A 93 -3.21 -7.96 11.33
C GLY A 93 -3.67 -6.52 11.47
N THR A 94 -2.80 -5.69 12.02
CA THR A 94 -3.00 -4.25 12.18
C THR A 94 -1.99 -3.51 11.31
N THR A 95 -2.39 -2.35 10.80
CA THR A 95 -1.51 -1.50 10.00
C THR A 95 -1.68 -0.04 10.39
N ARG A 96 -0.53 0.64 10.56
CA ARG A 96 -0.43 2.09 10.65
C ARG A 96 0.28 2.68 9.43
N LEU A 97 0.45 1.90 8.36
CA LEU A 97 1.22 2.28 7.17
C LEU A 97 0.84 3.68 6.68
N CYS A 98 1.84 4.56 6.67
CA CYS A 98 1.74 5.86 6.02
C CYS A 98 2.19 5.72 4.56
N ILE A 99 1.38 6.22 3.63
CA ILE A 99 1.74 6.28 2.21
C ILE A 99 1.91 7.76 1.87
N ALA A 100 3.15 8.14 1.60
CA ALA A 100 3.55 9.51 1.30
C ALA A 100 4.40 9.56 0.01
N PRO A 101 4.56 10.74 -0.61
CA PRO A 101 5.33 10.91 -1.84
C PRO A 101 6.70 10.21 -1.78
N GLY A 102 7.05 9.50 -2.86
CA GLY A 102 8.23 8.63 -2.92
C GLY A 102 7.95 7.16 -2.60
N TYR A 103 6.74 6.81 -2.14
CA TYR A 103 6.30 5.43 -1.99
C TYR A 103 6.18 4.71 -3.34
N ARG A 104 6.62 3.45 -3.41
CA ARG A 104 6.50 2.61 -4.60
C ARG A 104 5.45 1.53 -4.37
N PHE A 105 4.28 1.71 -4.98
CA PHE A 105 3.16 0.76 -4.92
C PHE A 105 3.56 -0.62 -5.45
N LYS A 106 3.11 -1.66 -4.75
CA LYS A 106 3.45 -3.06 -5.05
C LYS A 106 2.26 -3.83 -5.60
N LEU A 107 1.07 -3.55 -5.07
CA LEU A 107 -0.15 -4.28 -5.40
C LEU A 107 -1.13 -3.40 -6.17
N CYS A 108 -1.20 -2.10 -5.90
CA CYS A 108 -2.21 -1.22 -6.47
C CYS A 108 -1.73 -0.54 -7.77
N ASP A 109 -2.53 -0.65 -8.82
CA ASP A 109 -2.33 -0.02 -10.12
C ASP A 109 -3.18 1.27 -10.27
N GLY A 110 -4.12 1.51 -9.38
CA GLY A 110 -4.92 2.73 -9.36
C GLY A 110 -5.69 2.92 -8.05
N LEU A 111 -6.58 3.90 -8.02
CA LEU A 111 -7.44 4.21 -6.88
C LEU A 111 -8.73 4.86 -7.35
N ILE A 112 -9.86 4.35 -6.87
CA ILE A 112 -11.13 5.09 -6.86
C ILE A 112 -11.32 5.68 -5.47
N THR A 113 -11.46 7.00 -5.35
CA THR A 113 -11.65 7.68 -4.05
C THR A 113 -12.45 8.97 -4.23
N ASN A 114 -12.83 9.63 -3.15
CA ASN A 114 -13.46 10.95 -3.21
C ASN A 114 -12.40 12.07 -3.23
N PHE A 115 -12.82 13.31 -3.49
CA PHE A 115 -11.98 14.47 -3.20
C PHE A 115 -11.83 14.70 -1.69
N HIS A 116 -10.62 15.01 -1.27
CA HIS A 116 -10.25 15.14 0.14
C HIS A 116 -9.95 16.59 0.52
N GLN A 117 -10.05 16.92 1.81
CA GLN A 117 -9.69 18.24 2.29
C GLN A 117 -8.18 18.51 2.08
N PRO A 118 -7.78 19.76 1.75
CA PRO A 118 -6.40 20.21 1.84
C PRO A 118 -5.74 19.83 3.17
N ASP A 119 -4.43 19.59 3.13
CA ASP A 119 -3.60 19.22 4.29
C ASP A 119 -3.96 17.91 5.02
N SER A 120 -4.81 17.07 4.40
CA SER A 120 -5.10 15.73 4.93
C SER A 120 -3.99 14.73 4.60
N THR A 121 -3.78 13.74 5.47
CA THR A 121 -2.88 12.61 5.20
C THR A 121 -3.31 11.78 3.99
N LEU A 122 -4.60 11.85 3.61
CA LEU A 122 -5.09 11.19 2.40
C LEU A 122 -4.55 11.83 1.12
N LEU A 123 -4.28 13.14 1.12
CA LEU A 123 -3.62 13.81 0.01
C LEU A 123 -2.18 13.33 -0.18
N LEU A 124 -1.49 12.94 0.91
CA LEU A 124 -0.16 12.34 0.80
C LEU A 124 -0.21 11.03 0.01
N LEU A 125 -1.23 10.20 0.26
CA LEU A 125 -1.43 8.94 -0.47
C LEU A 125 -1.75 9.20 -1.95
N VAL A 126 -2.67 10.12 -2.24
CA VAL A 126 -3.00 10.48 -3.63
C VAL A 126 -1.77 11.05 -4.34
N GLY A 127 -1.02 11.95 -3.69
CA GLY A 127 0.23 12.51 -4.21
C GLY A 127 1.32 11.47 -4.43
N ALA A 128 1.39 10.43 -3.60
CA ALA A 128 2.28 9.30 -3.82
C ALA A 128 1.89 8.48 -5.06
N LEU A 129 0.59 8.34 -5.32
CA LEU A 129 0.05 7.52 -6.41
C LEU A 129 0.24 8.15 -7.79
N VAL A 130 -0.12 9.43 -7.93
CA VAL A 130 -0.15 10.12 -9.25
C VAL A 130 0.92 11.19 -9.41
N GLY A 131 1.68 11.46 -8.36
CA GLY A 131 2.62 12.60 -8.32
C GLY A 131 1.93 13.91 -7.94
N PRO A 132 2.69 14.87 -7.39
CA PRO A 132 2.13 16.11 -6.86
C PRO A 132 1.57 17.04 -7.95
N GLU A 133 2.11 17.01 -9.17
CA GLU A 133 1.65 17.85 -10.29
C GLU A 133 0.27 17.41 -10.79
N ARG A 134 0.10 16.13 -11.12
CA ARG A 134 -1.18 15.56 -11.58
C ARG A 134 -2.25 15.68 -10.51
N MET A 135 -1.90 15.47 -9.24
CA MET A 135 -2.83 15.68 -8.12
C MET A 135 -3.30 17.13 -8.04
N ARG A 136 -2.40 18.12 -8.10
CA ARG A 136 -2.76 19.55 -8.09
C ARG A 136 -3.65 19.93 -9.27
N GLU A 137 -3.35 19.40 -10.46
CA GLU A 137 -4.17 19.64 -11.66
C GLU A 137 -5.60 19.11 -11.49
N ALA A 138 -5.75 17.86 -11.04
CA ALA A 138 -7.07 17.26 -10.80
C ALA A 138 -7.88 18.05 -9.77
N TYR A 139 -7.25 18.48 -8.67
CA TYR A 139 -7.92 19.25 -7.63
C TYR A 139 -8.28 20.67 -8.06
N ARG A 140 -7.41 21.33 -8.84
CA ARG A 140 -7.71 22.64 -9.44
C ARG A 140 -8.92 22.53 -10.35
N HIS A 141 -8.95 21.54 -11.24
CA HIS A 141 -10.08 21.29 -12.11
C HIS A 141 -11.38 21.05 -11.32
N ALA A 142 -11.33 20.23 -10.27
CA ALA A 142 -12.49 19.95 -9.42
C ALA A 142 -13.05 21.22 -8.76
N VAL A 143 -12.18 22.14 -8.30
CA VAL A 143 -12.60 23.43 -7.74
C VAL A 143 -13.23 24.32 -8.82
N GLU A 144 -12.58 24.46 -9.97
CA GLU A 144 -13.06 25.27 -11.09
C GLU A 144 -14.43 24.81 -11.59
N GLN A 145 -14.64 23.48 -11.65
CA GLN A 145 -15.89 22.85 -12.08
C GLN A 145 -16.89 22.62 -10.95
N ARG A 146 -16.61 23.12 -9.73
CA ARG A 146 -17.51 23.05 -8.57
C ARG A 146 -17.94 21.63 -8.19
N TYR A 147 -17.01 20.68 -8.26
CA TYR A 147 -17.21 19.33 -7.75
C TYR A 147 -17.52 19.38 -6.26
N ARG A 148 -18.30 18.41 -5.79
CA ARG A 148 -18.60 18.20 -4.37
C ARG A 148 -17.46 17.41 -3.75
N PHE A 149 -16.95 17.88 -2.61
CA PHE A 149 -15.84 17.23 -1.91
C PHE A 149 -16.34 16.34 -0.77
N LEU A 150 -15.43 15.55 -0.18
CA LEU A 150 -15.64 14.72 1.02
C LEU A 150 -16.51 13.47 0.77
N SER A 151 -16.95 12.82 1.85
CA SER A 151 -17.51 11.47 1.86
C SER A 151 -18.76 11.27 0.99
N TYR A 152 -19.53 12.33 0.75
CA TYR A 152 -20.74 12.33 -0.08
C TYR A 152 -20.60 13.17 -1.36
N GLY A 153 -19.35 13.55 -1.67
CA GLY A 153 -19.00 14.30 -2.85
C GLY A 153 -18.86 13.42 -4.08
N ASP A 154 -18.21 13.99 -5.08
CA ASP A 154 -17.87 13.32 -6.33
C ASP A 154 -16.59 12.48 -6.15
N SER A 155 -16.43 11.50 -7.05
CA SER A 155 -15.33 10.54 -7.02
C SER A 155 -14.30 10.82 -8.11
N CYS A 156 -13.09 10.36 -7.85
CA CYS A 156 -11.92 10.39 -8.73
C CYS A 156 -11.51 8.95 -9.06
N LEU A 157 -11.08 8.74 -10.30
CA LEU A 157 -10.28 7.58 -10.68
C LEU A 157 -8.87 8.06 -10.98
N PHE A 158 -7.90 7.51 -10.26
CA PHE A 158 -6.48 7.78 -10.44
C PHE A 158 -5.77 6.51 -10.89
N PHE A 159 -4.94 6.62 -11.93
CA PHE A 159 -4.03 5.56 -12.34
C PHE A 159 -2.64 5.86 -11.80
N ASN A 160 -1.99 4.83 -11.27
CA ASN A 160 -0.62 4.93 -10.81
C ASN A 160 0.29 5.15 -12.03
N ALA A 161 1.08 6.23 -11.99
CA ALA A 161 1.94 6.66 -13.09
C ALA A 161 3.04 5.64 -13.45
N GLY A 162 3.30 4.65 -12.59
CA GLY A 162 4.21 3.54 -12.86
C GLY A 162 3.53 2.18 -13.05
N SER A 163 2.21 2.15 -13.25
CA SER A 163 1.44 0.91 -13.32
C SER A 163 1.38 0.29 -14.70
N ARG A 164 0.90 -0.96 -14.73
CA ARG A 164 0.61 -1.73 -15.94
C ARG A 164 -0.52 -1.14 -16.80
N LEU A 165 -1.18 -0.08 -16.32
CA LEU A 165 -2.28 0.59 -17.01
C LEU A 165 -1.79 1.73 -17.91
N GLU A 166 -0.57 2.24 -17.69
CA GLU A 166 0.04 3.28 -18.55
C GLU A 166 1.06 2.71 -19.56
N SER A 167 1.25 1.39 -19.59
CA SER A 167 2.15 0.64 -20.50
C SER A 167 1.39 -0.03 -21.64
#